data_AF-D6PP42-F1
#
_entry.id   AF-D6PP42-F1
#
_cell.length_a   1.000
_cell.length_b   1.000
_cell.length_c   1.000
_cell.angle_alpha   90.00
_cell.angle_beta   90.00
_cell.angle_gamma   90.00
#
_symmetry.space_group_name_H-M   'P 1'
#
loop_
_entity.id
_entity.type
_entity.pdbx_description
1 polymer ?
#
loop_
_entity_poly.entity_id
_entity_poly.type
_entity_poly.pdbx_seq_one_letter_code
_entity_poly.pdbx_strand_id
1 'polypeptide(L)'
;LTFSNEQGDLPTCGTHKYCIWQFNFREFDLDSDIFAVDSIELLKQSGIDLAKNTQDGIDSKRFAELLMSSGIVLNENVHWVTFHSGYDFGYLLKLLTCQNLP
;
A
#
# COMPACT_ATOMS: atom_id res chain seq x y z
N LEU A 1 0.33 0.21 5.68
CA LEU A 1 1.03 -0.96 6.25
C LEU A 1 1.46 -0.63 7.66
N THR A 2 1.15 -1.52 8.59
CA THR A 2 1.50 -1.40 10.01
C THR A 2 2.14 -2.71 10.43
N PHE A 3 3.13 -2.63 11.32
CA PHE A 3 3.74 -3.81 11.92
C PHE A 3 3.44 -3.81 13.42
N SER A 4 3.35 -4.99 14.01
CA SER A 4 3.31 -5.18 15.45
C SER A 4 4.03 -6.46 15.83
N ASN A 5 4.48 -6.55 17.07
CA ASN A 5 4.87 -7.85 17.65
C ASN A 5 3.63 -8.69 17.98
N GLU A 6 3.84 -9.87 18.55
CA GLU A 6 2.78 -10.80 18.96
C GLU A 6 1.87 -10.22 20.07
N GLN A 7 2.34 -9.23 20.82
CA GLN A 7 1.60 -8.56 21.89
C GLN A 7 0.78 -7.38 21.38
N GLY A 8 0.92 -7.01 20.10
CA GLY A 8 0.23 -5.88 19.48
C GLY A 8 0.97 -4.54 19.62
N ASP A 9 2.20 -4.53 20.12
CA ASP A 9 2.99 -3.30 20.26
C ASP A 9 3.50 -2.82 18.89
N LEU A 10 3.32 -1.53 18.62
CA LEU A 10 3.76 -0.90 17.37
C LEU A 10 5.24 -0.49 17.45
N PRO A 11 6.00 -0.60 16.34
CA PRO A 11 7.38 -0.17 16.31
C PRO A 11 7.47 1.36 16.44
N THR A 12 8.56 1.84 17.05
CA THR A 12 8.84 3.28 17.13
C THR A 12 9.91 3.74 16.14
N CYS A 13 10.49 2.82 15.36
CA CYS A 13 11.55 3.08 14.37
C CYS A 13 12.73 3.90 14.89
N GLY A 14 13.14 3.67 16.15
CA GLY A 14 14.21 4.45 16.78
C GLY A 14 13.81 5.86 17.21
N THR A 15 12.50 6.15 17.25
CA THR A 15 11.94 7.43 17.72
C THR A 15 11.08 7.21 18.98
N HIS A 16 10.40 8.27 19.45
CA HIS A 16 9.41 8.21 20.54
C HIS A 16 7.96 8.12 20.04
N LYS A 17 7.74 7.94 18.73
CA LYS A 17 6.40 7.87 18.12
C LYS A 17 6.21 6.54 17.42
N TYR A 18 4.99 6.03 17.43
CA TYR A 18 4.64 4.83 16.67
C TYR A 18 4.74 5.09 15.17
N CYS A 19 5.19 4.07 14.45
CA CYS A 19 5.33 4.10 13.00
C CYS A 19 4.18 3.36 12.33
N ILE A 20 3.52 4.06 11.43
CA ILE A 20 2.56 3.50 10.49
C ILE A 20 2.93 4.05 9.12
N TRP A 21 2.92 3.21 8.10
CA TRP A 21 3.31 3.58 6.75
C TRP A 21 2.09 3.68 5.85
N GLN A 22 1.92 4.83 5.21
CA GLN A 22 1.03 5.00 4.07
C GLN A 22 1.88 5.23 2.84
N PHE A 23 1.74 4.35 1.84
CA PHE A 23 2.44 4.47 0.57
C PHE A 23 1.50 5.11 -0.45
N ASN A 24 1.91 6.25 -0.99
CA ASN A 24 1.14 6.97 -2.01
C ASN A 24 1.81 6.78 -3.37
N PHE A 25 1.09 6.18 -4.32
CA PHE A 25 1.59 5.81 -5.64
C PHE A 25 1.30 6.90 -6.66
N ARG A 26 2.20 7.07 -7.63
CA ARG A 26 2.11 8.14 -8.65
C ARG A 26 1.30 7.76 -9.89
N GLU A 27 1.05 6.47 -10.08
CA GLU A 27 0.57 5.90 -11.33
C GLU A 27 -0.91 6.17 -11.60
N PHE A 28 -1.68 6.58 -10.60
CA PHE A 28 -3.09 6.87 -10.79
C PHE A 28 -3.27 8.21 -11.50
N ASP A 29 -3.96 8.19 -12.64
CA ASP A 29 -4.27 9.37 -13.46
C ASP A 29 -5.78 9.51 -13.68
N LEU A 30 -6.33 10.65 -13.26
CA LEU A 30 -7.75 10.98 -13.40
C LEU A 30 -8.20 11.17 -14.86
N ASP A 31 -7.28 11.42 -15.77
CA ASP A 31 -7.62 11.66 -17.17
C ASP A 31 -7.63 10.37 -18.01
N SER A 32 -6.87 9.34 -17.60
CA SER A 32 -6.72 8.10 -18.37
C SER A 32 -7.26 6.85 -17.71
N ASP A 33 -7.30 6.80 -16.36
CA ASP A 33 -7.69 5.58 -15.66
C ASP A 33 -9.20 5.46 -15.48
N ILE A 34 -9.67 4.22 -15.42
CA ILE A 34 -11.06 3.92 -15.09
C ILE A 34 -11.21 4.01 -13.57
N PHE A 35 -12.15 4.83 -13.11
CA PHE A 35 -12.50 4.96 -11.70
C PHE A 35 -14.01 5.13 -11.50
N ALA A 36 -14.47 4.87 -10.28
CA ALA A 36 -15.80 5.24 -9.85
C ALA A 36 -15.76 6.66 -9.25
N VAL A 37 -16.65 7.54 -9.71
CA VAL A 37 -16.72 8.95 -9.27
C VAL A 37 -16.89 9.03 -7.75
N ASP A 38 -17.83 8.26 -7.19
CA ASP A 38 -18.09 8.20 -5.74
C ASP A 38 -16.84 7.81 -4.94
N SER A 39 -16.00 6.93 -5.48
CA SER A 39 -14.75 6.53 -4.83
C SER A 39 -13.72 7.67 -4.84
N ILE A 40 -13.63 8.45 -5.91
CA ILE A 40 -12.73 9.62 -5.97
C ILE A 40 -13.18 10.71 -5.01
N GLU A 41 -14.48 10.97 -4.92
CA GLU A 41 -15.02 11.94 -3.95
C GLU A 41 -14.73 11.50 -2.51
N LEU A 42 -14.96 10.22 -2.20
CA LEU A 42 -14.64 9.65 -0.89
C LEU A 42 -13.15 9.81 -0.53
N LEU A 43 -12.24 9.51 -1.47
CA LEU A 43 -10.80 9.66 -1.25
C LEU A 43 -10.41 11.12 -0.98
N LYS A 44 -10.96 12.07 -1.76
CA LYS A 44 -10.73 13.51 -1.54
C LYS A 44 -11.24 13.96 -0.18
N GLN A 45 -12.45 13.54 0.22
CA GLN A 45 -13.01 13.84 1.55
C GLN A 45 -12.19 13.21 2.69
N SER A 46 -11.54 12.07 2.42
CA SER A 46 -10.63 11.41 3.36
C SER A 46 -9.24 12.05 3.43
N GLY A 47 -9.00 13.13 2.67
CA GLY A 47 -7.75 13.89 2.70
C GLY A 47 -6.68 13.40 1.72
N ILE A 48 -7.02 12.56 0.74
CA ILE A 48 -6.08 12.16 -0.31
C ILE A 48 -5.96 13.26 -1.36
N ASP A 49 -4.72 13.73 -1.57
CA ASP A 49 -4.35 14.67 -2.61
C ASP A 49 -3.79 13.92 -3.83
N LEU A 50 -4.65 13.69 -4.83
CA LEU A 50 -4.28 12.96 -6.04
C LEU A 50 -3.26 13.72 -6.90
N ALA A 51 -3.30 15.05 -6.92
CA ALA A 51 -2.34 15.84 -7.68
C ALA A 51 -0.93 15.71 -7.07
N LYS A 52 -0.86 15.75 -5.72
CA LYS A 52 0.39 15.46 -5.00
C LYS A 52 0.87 14.04 -5.22
N ASN A 53 -0.03 13.06 -5.28
CA ASN A 53 0.36 11.68 -5.57
C ASN A 53 1.00 11.56 -6.96
N THR A 54 0.42 12.19 -7.99
CA THR A 54 1.02 12.18 -9.35
C THR A 54 2.39 12.86 -9.38
N GLN A 55 2.58 13.96 -8.63
CA GLN A 55 3.83 14.71 -8.62
C GLN A 55 4.94 14.07 -7.76
N ASP A 56 4.61 13.67 -6.54
CA ASP A 56 5.57 13.26 -5.49
C ASP A 56 5.44 11.79 -5.09
N GLY A 57 4.49 11.06 -5.67
CA GLY A 57 4.22 9.67 -5.32
C GLY A 57 5.37 8.73 -5.66
N ILE A 58 5.40 7.58 -5.00
CA ILE A 58 6.41 6.56 -5.25
C ILE A 58 6.06 5.74 -6.49
N ASP A 59 7.09 5.20 -7.14
CA ASP A 59 6.92 4.22 -8.21
C ASP A 59 6.57 2.86 -7.61
N SER A 60 5.44 2.31 -8.04
CA SER A 60 4.86 1.03 -7.62
C SER A 60 5.76 -0.15 -7.92
N LYS A 61 6.51 -0.14 -9.03
CA LYS A 61 7.45 -1.22 -9.37
C LYS A 61 8.65 -1.20 -8.42
N ARG A 62 9.19 -0.01 -8.15
CA ARG A 62 10.26 0.16 -7.17
C ARG A 62 9.81 -0.26 -5.78
N PHE A 63 8.58 0.08 -5.40
CA PHE A 63 7.99 -0.39 -4.15
C PHE A 63 7.88 -1.92 -4.14
N ALA A 64 7.44 -2.56 -5.24
CA ALA A 64 7.35 -4.02 -5.36
C ALA A 64 8.71 -4.71 -5.16
N GLU A 65 9.77 -4.21 -5.80
CA GLU A 65 11.13 -4.72 -5.65
C GLU A 65 11.61 -4.67 -4.19
N LEU A 66 11.39 -3.52 -3.54
CA LEU A 66 11.76 -3.33 -2.14
C LEU A 66 10.94 -4.23 -1.21
N LEU A 67 9.63 -4.36 -1.46
CA LEU A 67 8.77 -5.23 -0.66
C LEU A 67 9.16 -6.70 -0.82
N MET A 68 9.45 -7.15 -2.05
CA MET A 68 9.90 -8.52 -2.34
C MET A 68 11.18 -8.88 -1.59
N SER A 69 12.14 -7.97 -1.53
CA SER A 69 13.43 -8.18 -0.86
C SER A 69 13.44 -7.86 0.64
N SER A 70 12.35 -7.31 1.18
CA SER A 70 12.27 -6.86 2.58
C SER A 70 12.17 -7.99 3.62
N GLY A 71 11.81 -9.20 3.21
CA GLY A 71 11.48 -10.31 4.12
C GLY A 71 10.05 -10.25 4.68
N ILE A 72 9.21 -9.31 4.24
CA ILE A 72 7.79 -9.22 4.62
C ILE A 72 6.94 -10.25 3.86
N VAL A 73 7.24 -10.45 2.58
CA VAL A 73 6.58 -11.45 1.73
C VAL A 73 7.44 -12.71 1.66
N LEU A 74 6.82 -13.85 1.37
CA LEU A 74 7.48 -15.16 1.27
C LEU A 74 8.26 -15.54 2.55
N ASN A 75 7.75 -15.13 3.72
CA ASN A 75 8.35 -15.42 5.02
C ASN A 75 7.30 -16.01 5.97
N GLU A 76 7.50 -17.27 6.35
CA GLU A 76 6.58 -18.02 7.22
C GLU A 76 6.49 -17.44 8.65
N ASN A 77 7.46 -16.63 9.07
CA ASN A 77 7.43 -15.97 10.37
C ASN A 77 6.56 -14.70 10.38
N VAL A 78 6.11 -14.22 9.22
CA VAL A 78 5.29 -13.01 9.10
C VAL A 78 3.83 -13.39 8.93
N HIS A 79 3.00 -12.89 9.83
CA HIS A 79 1.56 -13.09 9.81
C HIS A 79 0.84 -11.86 9.26
N TRP A 80 0.08 -12.04 8.17
CA TRP A 80 -0.70 -10.96 7.55
C TRP A 80 -2.07 -10.85 8.21
N VAL A 81 -2.37 -9.68 8.75
CA VAL A 81 -3.70 -9.32 9.28
C VAL A 81 -4.38 -8.39 8.29
N THR A 82 -5.61 -8.75 7.87
CA THR A 82 -6.35 -8.03 6.83
C THR A 82 -7.85 -8.05 7.11
N PHE A 83 -8.63 -7.19 6.43
CA PHE A 83 -10.09 -7.10 6.59
C PHE A 83 -10.75 -6.92 5.22
N HIS A 84 -11.64 -7.85 4.82
CA HIS A 84 -12.25 -7.90 3.47
C HIS A 84 -11.22 -7.84 2.32
N SER A 85 -10.17 -8.65 2.43
CA SER A 85 -8.91 -8.49 1.70
C SER A 85 -8.81 -9.03 0.29
N GLY A 86 -9.95 -9.37 -0.34
CA GLY A 86 -9.94 -9.88 -1.72
C GLY A 86 -9.28 -8.90 -2.68
N TYR A 87 -9.66 -7.62 -2.60
CA TYR A 87 -9.04 -6.57 -3.41
C TYR A 87 -7.63 -6.23 -2.94
N ASP A 88 -7.39 -6.18 -1.62
CA ASP A 88 -6.08 -5.85 -1.06
C ASP A 88 -4.99 -6.82 -1.54
N PHE A 89 -5.25 -8.13 -1.43
CA PHE A 89 -4.33 -9.16 -1.92
C PHE A 89 -4.30 -9.22 -3.44
N GLY A 90 -5.41 -8.94 -4.13
CA GLY A 90 -5.43 -8.82 -5.59
C GLY A 90 -4.46 -7.74 -6.08
N TYR A 91 -4.52 -6.53 -5.52
CA TYR A 91 -3.59 -5.46 -5.85
C TYR A 91 -2.14 -5.80 -5.46
N LEU A 92 -1.94 -6.37 -4.26
CA LEU A 92 -0.61 -6.76 -3.82
C LEU A 92 0.01 -7.83 -4.72
N LEU A 93 -0.75 -8.86 -5.11
CA LEU A 93 -0.28 -9.92 -6.00
C LEU A 93 0.02 -9.39 -7.39
N LYS A 94 -0.86 -8.55 -7.96
CA LYS A 94 -0.63 -7.86 -9.24
C LYS A 94 0.67 -7.04 -9.19
N LEU A 95 0.87 -6.29 -8.12
CA LEU A 95 2.05 -5.46 -7.91
C LEU A 95 3.33 -6.29 -7.78
N LEU A 96 3.31 -7.40 -7.03
CA LEU A 96 4.49 -8.23 -6.80
C LEU A 96 4.86 -9.12 -7.99
N THR A 97 3.87 -9.55 -8.78
CA THR A 97 4.09 -10.44 -9.93
C THR A 97 4.30 -9.65 -11.23
N CYS A 98 3.80 -8.42 -11.30
CA CYS A 98 3.71 -7.66 -12.55
C CYS A 98 2.97 -8.43 -13.67
N GLN A 99 2.06 -9.35 -13.30
CA GLN A 99 1.28 -10.15 -14.23
C GLN A 99 -0.22 -9.88 -14.08
N ASN A 100 -1.00 -10.32 -15.07
CA ASN A 100 -2.44 -10.42 -14.92
C ASN A 100 -2.77 -11.42 -13.81
N LEU A 101 -3.78 -11.11 -13.01
CA LEU A 101 -4.26 -12.01 -11.96
C LEU A 101 -4.88 -13.27 -12.60
N PRO A 102 -4.72 -14.46 -11.96
CA PRO A 102 -5.30 -15.72 -12.42
C PRO A 102 -6.84 -15.73 -12.51
#